data_AF-A0A3D0W7T3-F1
#
_entry.id   AF-A0A3D0W7T3-F1
#
_cell.length_a   1.000
_cell.length_b   1.000
_cell.length_c   1.000
_cell.angle_alpha   90.00
_cell.angle_beta   90.00
_cell.angle_gamma   90.00
#
_symmetry.space_group_name_H-M   'P 1'
#
loop_
_entity.id
_entity.type
_entity.pdbx_description
1 polymer ?
#
loop_
_entity_poly.entity_id
_entity_poly.type
_entity_poly.pdbx_seq_one_letter_code
_entity_poly.pdbx_strand_id
1 'polypeptide(L)' 'MRILIVDDEPAMHESYRQCLSPAPRAEAGLQAMAEELFGASNDDAPAPRFDLVHAMQGHEAVDLVAAATGG' A
#
# COMPACT_ATOMS: atom_id res chain seq x y z
N MET A 1 -3.73 -8.83 -1.63
CA MET A 1 -2.77 -9.27 -0.58
C MET A 1 -3.14 -8.56 0.71
N ARG A 2 -3.09 -9.23 1.86
CA ARG A 2 -3.36 -8.61 3.16
C ARG A 2 -2.04 -8.31 3.87
N ILE A 3 -1.95 -7.12 4.46
CA ILE A 3 -0.76 -6.67 5.21
C ILE A 3 -1.23 -6.26 6.61
N LEU A 4 -0.56 -6.78 7.64
CA LEU A 4 -0.71 -6.31 9.02
C LEU A 4 0.41 -5.30 9.32
N ILE A 5 0.03 -4.09 9.71
CA ILE A 5 0.93 -3.01 10.13
C ILE A 5 0.86 -2.92 11.65
N VAL A 6 2.02 -3.01 12.31
CA VAL A 6 2.15 -2.91 13.76
C VAL A 6 3.10 -1.77 14.08
N ASP A 7 2.55 -0.67 14.56
CA ASP A 7 3.29 0.55 14.89
C ASP A 7 2.48 1.30 15.96
N ASP A 8 3.14 1.85 16.98
CA ASP A 8 2.47 2.53 18.08
C ASP A 8 2.20 4.02 17.79
N GLU A 9 2.69 4.54 16.67
CA GLU A 9 2.48 5.92 16.24
C GLU A 9 1.34 6.01 15.20
N PRO A 10 0.18 6.64 15.53
CA PRO A 10 -0.95 6.73 14.60
C PRO A 10 -0.61 7.42 13.27
N ALA A 11 0.34 8.36 13.27
CA ALA A 11 0.78 9.04 12.05
C ALA A 11 1.48 8.09 11.06
N MET A 12 2.15 7.05 11.57
CA MET A 12 2.79 6.05 10.71
C MET A 12 1.76 5.21 9.98
N HIS A 13 0.62 4.92 10.59
CA HIS A 13 -0.47 4.15 9.95
C HIS A 13 -1.04 4.87 8.73
N GLU A 14 -1.21 6.19 8.82
CA GLU A 14 -1.64 7.01 7.68
C GLU A 14 -0.56 7.05 6.59
N SER A 15 0.71 7.13 7.00
CA SER A 15 1.84 7.12 6.06
C SER A 15 1.90 5.81 5.27
N TYR A 16 1.70 4.67 5.92
CA TYR A 16 1.61 3.38 5.23
C TYR A 16 0.40 3.29 4.30
N ARG A 17 -0.76 3.83 4.71
CA ARG A 17 -1.94 3.92 3.84
C ARG A 17 -1.61 4.71 2.58
N GLN A 18 -0.92 5.84 2.70
CA GLN A 18 -0.53 6.65 1.55
C GLN A 18 0.46 5.93 0.63
N CYS A 19 1.52 5.33 1.19
CA CYS A 19 2.55 4.63 0.42
C CYS A 19 2.06 3.36 -0.28
N LEU A 20 1.12 2.64 0.33
CA LEU A 20 0.58 1.38 -0.18
C LEU A 20 -0.72 1.56 -0.97
N SER A 21 -1.26 2.78 -1.04
CA SER A 21 -2.37 3.07 -1.92
C SER A 21 -1.94 2.93 -3.39
N PRO A 22 -2.80 2.40 -4.27
CA PRO A 22 -2.54 2.45 -5.70
C PRO A 22 -2.24 3.89 -6.08
N ALA A 23 -1.09 4.13 -6.73
CA ALA A 23 -0.78 5.46 -7.22
C ALA A 23 -1.95 5.90 -8.12
N PRO A 24 -2.50 7.12 -7.91
CA PRO A 24 -3.44 7.65 -8.88
C PRO A 24 -2.74 7.63 -10.24
N ARG A 25 -3.47 7.22 -11.28
CA ARG A 25 -2.96 7.26 -12.67
C ARG A 25 -2.32 8.63 -12.86
N ALA A 26 -1.04 8.65 -13.27
CA ALA A 26 -0.31 9.88 -13.48
C ALA A 26 -1.17 10.84 -14.34
N GLU A 27 -1.25 12.09 -13.93
CA GLU A 27 -1.93 13.11 -14.71
C GLU A 27 -1.36 13.08 -16.13
N ALA A 28 -2.22 13.18 -17.15
CA ALA A 28 -1.83 12.96 -18.54
C ALA A 28 -0.62 13.80 -18.97
N GLY A 29 -0.46 15.01 -18.42
CA GLY A 29 0.70 15.87 -18.65
C GLY A 29 2.00 15.32 -18.06
N LEU A 30 1.97 14.75 -16.85
CA LEU A 30 3.14 14.14 -16.21
C LEU A 30 3.58 12.87 -16.96
N GLN A 31 2.60 12.08 -17.40
CA GLN A 31 2.86 10.89 -18.22
C GLN A 31 3.50 11.25 -19.56
N ALA A 32 2.98 12.27 -20.26
CA ALA A 32 3.54 12.72 -21.54
C ALA A 32 4.98 13.23 -21.40
N MET A 33 5.28 13.99 -20.34
CA MET A 33 6.65 14.42 -20.04
C MET A 33 7.57 13.23 -19.73
N ALA A 34 7.07 12.24 -18.98
CA ALA A 34 7.83 11.03 -18.69
C ALA A 34 8.12 10.21 -19.96
N GLU A 35 7.15 10.10 -20.87
CA GLU A 35 7.33 9.43 -22.17
C GLU A 35 8.33 10.15 -23.06
N GLU A 36 8.36 11.48 -23.04
CA GLU A 36 9.35 12.28 -23.77
C GLU A 36 10.77 12.09 -23.20
N LEU A 37 10.90 12.08 -21.87
CA LEU A 37 12.20 12.02 -21.18
C LEU A 37 12.78 10.61 -21.08
N PHE A 38 11.93 9.61 -20.86
CA PHE A 38 12.33 8.24 -20.54
C PHE A 38 11.85 7.20 -21.58
N GLY A 39 11.03 7.60 -22.55
CA GLY A 39 10.40 6.72 -23.53
C GLY A 39 9.07 6.12 -23.05
N ALA A 40 8.35 5.48 -23.97
CA ALA A 40 7.09 4.80 -23.65
C ALA A 40 7.33 3.63 -22.70
N SER A 41 6.61 3.62 -21.57
CA SER A 41 6.63 2.52 -20.61
C SER A 41 5.42 1.61 -20.86
N ASN A 42 5.65 0.30 -20.99
CA ASN A 42 4.60 -0.71 -21.13
C ASN A 42 4.05 -1.18 -19.77
N ASP A 43 4.08 -0.33 -18.75
CA ASP A 43 3.56 -0.65 -17.41
C ASP A 43 2.02 -0.54 -17.38
N ASP A 44 1.37 -1.40 -18.16
CA ASP A 44 -0.08 -1.60 -18.14
C ASP A 44 -0.51 -2.59 -17.04
N ALA A 45 0.44 -3.10 -16.24
CA ALA A 45 0.12 -3.97 -15.12
C ALA A 45 -0.72 -3.19 -14.09
N PRO A 46 -1.90 -3.70 -13.70
CA PRO A 46 -2.72 -3.03 -12.71
C PRO A 46 -1.95 -2.94 -11.39
N ALA A 47 -1.96 -1.76 -10.78
CA ALA A 47 -1.33 -1.55 -9.47
C ALA A 47 -1.88 -2.56 -8.45
N PRO A 48 -0.99 -3.20 -7.65
CA PRO A 48 -1.42 -4.17 -6.65
C PRO A 48 -2.33 -3.49 -5.63
N ARG A 49 -3.37 -4.20 -5.21
CA ARG A 49 -4.27 -3.77 -4.12
C ARG A 49 -3.93 -4.51 -2.84
N PHE A 50 -3.75 -3.74 -1.78
CA PHE A 50 -3.48 -4.24 -0.44
C PHE A 50 -4.68 -3.99 0.47
N ASP A 51 -5.02 -5.00 1.26
CA ASP A 51 -5.95 -4.90 2.38
C ASP A 51 -5.11 -4.66 3.64
N LEU A 52 -5.18 -3.45 4.19
CA LEU A 52 -4.36 -3.03 5.32
C LEU A 52 -5.12 -3.26 6.62
N VAL A 53 -4.54 -4.07 7.50
CA VAL A 53 -4.97 -4.28 8.88
C VAL A 53 -3.95 -3.63 9.80
N HIS A 54 -4.42 -2.99 10.86
CA HIS A 54 -3.60 -2.19 11.75
C HIS A 54 -3.68 -2.73 13.17
N ALA A 55 -2.56 -2.72 13.87
CA ALA A 55 -2.47 -2.94 15.31
C ALA A 55 -1.56 -1.87 15.92
N MET A 56 -1.94 -1.35 17.07
CA MET A 56 -1.14 -0.36 17.80
C MET A 56 -0.04 -1.03 18.63
N GLN A 57 -0.20 -2.32 18.95
CA GLN A 57 0.70 -3.04 19.84
C GLN A 57 0.88 -4.50 19.41
N GLY A 58 2.01 -5.10 19.81
CA GLY A 58 2.38 -6.46 19.41
C GLY A 58 1.40 -7.55 19.86
N HIS A 59 0.79 -7.42 21.04
CA HIS A 59 -0.20 -8.39 21.52
C HIS A 59 -1.46 -8.42 20.64
N GLU A 60 -2.00 -7.26 20.26
CA GLU A 60 -3.11 -7.12 19.33
C GLU A 60 -2.76 -7.73 17.97
N ALA A 61 -1.52 -7.51 17.50
CA ALA A 61 -1.05 -8.11 16.25
C ALA A 61 -1.06 -9.64 16.30
N VAL A 62 -0.63 -10.24 17.42
CA VAL A 62 -0.67 -11.70 17.62
C VAL A 62 -2.10 -12.21 17.58
N ASP A 63 -3.04 -11.54 18.26
CA ASP A 63 -4.45 -11.90 18.27
C ASP A 63 -5.06 -11.84 16.86
N LEU A 64 -4.73 -10.80 16.09
CA LEU A 64 -5.18 -10.65 14.69
C LEU A 64 -4.64 -11.76 13.79
N VAL A 65 -3.37 -12.15 13.94
CA VAL A 65 -2.77 -13.25 13.16
C VAL A 65 -3.41 -14.59 13.55
N ALA A 66 -3.61 -14.83 14.85
CA ALA A 66 -4.25 -16.05 15.33
C ALA A 66 -5.68 -16.18 14.78
N ALA A 67 -6.45 -15.09 14.80
CA ALA A 67 -7.80 -15.05 14.21
C ALA A 67 -7.81 -15.26 12.69
N ALA A 68 -6.77 -14.80 11.97
CA ALA A 68 -6.67 -14.95 10.53
C ALA A 68 -6.21 -16.34 10.07
N THR A 69 -5.53 -17.09 10.94
CA THR A 69 -4.93 -18.40 10.63
C THR A 69 -5.66 -19.58 11.28
N GLY A 70 -6.55 -19.32 12.25
CA GLY A 70 -7.42 -20.33 12.85
C GLY A 70 -8.57 -20.74 11.94
N GLY A 71 -8.32 -21.73 11.07
CA GLY A 71 -9.29 -22.42 10.22
C GLY A 71 -8.83 -23.83 9.89
#